data_AF-A0A839EY04-F1
#
_entry.id   AF-A0A839EY04-F1
#
_cell.length_a   1.000
_cell.length_b   1.000
_cell.length_c   1.000
_cell.angle_alpha   90.00
_cell.angle_beta   90.00
_cell.angle_gamma   90.00
#
_symmetry.space_group_name_H-M   'P 1'
#
loop_
_entity.id
_entity.type
_entity.pdbx_description
1 polymer ?
#
loop_
_entity_poly.entity_id
_entity_poly.type
_entity_poly.pdbx_seq_one_letter_code
_entity_poly.pdbx_strand_id
1 'polypeptide(L)'
;MPVRLVLTAAVLVLAGCAPAPPKVNAPLAPRAASATEASAIARVEAAGRAIYRQDQAAQRARDALAAQGIAIPLPDVGGWIITELPQGTRVSLFVEDADAVAHVQADVLLPPPGKGLPQVTTAPARAPDAAEAAMYRARQTALANADELCGAAFGTVILPGAEQRWDVYLFPESDRAKVIPLGPLLRFDVSADGTRLVSSEAYSKDCISMADNDAELYVRLENRTQGELPVPMDVFLSLSYPKPIMLATGGHLWLVENGRIKPKGP
;
A
#
# COMPACT_ATOMS: atom_id res chain seq x y z
N MET A 1 -54.89 14.39 -73.82
CA MET A 1 -55.59 14.57 -72.52
C MET A 1 -55.70 13.19 -71.87
N PRO A 2 -55.41 12.95 -70.57
CA PRO A 2 -54.91 13.80 -69.46
C PRO A 2 -53.43 13.47 -69.05
N VAL A 3 -52.58 14.46 -68.77
CA VAL A 3 -52.18 15.02 -67.45
C VAL A 3 -51.63 13.99 -66.45
N ARG A 4 -50.29 13.93 -66.33
CA ARG A 4 -49.54 13.25 -65.26
C ARG A 4 -49.31 14.25 -64.12
N LEU A 5 -49.83 13.95 -62.93
CA LEU A 5 -49.62 14.71 -61.69
C LEU A 5 -48.31 14.22 -61.04
N VAL A 6 -47.32 15.10 -60.90
CA VAL A 6 -46.09 14.85 -60.13
C VAL A 6 -46.27 15.47 -58.76
N LEU A 7 -46.31 14.64 -57.70
CA LEU A 7 -46.29 15.10 -56.32
C LEU A 7 -44.83 15.24 -55.86
N THR A 8 -44.41 16.49 -55.65
CA THR A 8 -43.13 16.83 -55.03
C THR A 8 -43.30 16.83 -53.51
N ALA A 9 -42.73 15.84 -52.81
CA ALA A 9 -42.72 15.80 -51.36
C ALA A 9 -41.63 16.74 -50.81
N ALA A 10 -42.04 17.77 -50.08
CA ALA A 10 -41.13 18.66 -49.35
C ALA A 10 -40.70 17.99 -48.04
N VAL A 11 -39.39 17.73 -47.90
CA VAL A 11 -38.78 17.27 -46.64
C VAL A 11 -38.51 18.50 -45.77
N LEU A 12 -39.28 18.65 -44.69
CA LEU A 12 -39.03 19.65 -43.64
C LEU A 12 -37.91 19.14 -42.73
N VAL A 13 -36.73 19.76 -42.77
CA VAL A 13 -35.65 19.50 -41.81
C VAL A 13 -35.96 20.29 -40.54
N LEU A 14 -36.52 19.61 -39.53
CA LEU A 14 -36.62 20.13 -38.18
C LEU A 14 -35.21 20.14 -37.55
N ALA A 15 -34.58 21.31 -37.52
CA ALA A 15 -33.39 21.55 -36.72
C ALA A 15 -33.76 21.49 -35.22
N GLY A 16 -33.73 20.29 -34.65
CA GLY A 16 -33.87 20.09 -33.22
C GLY A 16 -32.71 20.72 -32.47
N CYS A 17 -33.00 21.62 -31.52
CA CYS A 17 -32.04 22.12 -30.56
C CYS A 17 -31.48 20.94 -29.76
N ALA A 18 -30.32 20.43 -30.16
CA ALA A 18 -29.54 19.53 -29.31
C ALA A 18 -29.09 20.34 -28.08
N PRO A 19 -29.40 19.91 -26.84
CA PRO A 19 -28.83 20.53 -25.65
C PRO A 19 -27.30 20.44 -25.75
N ALA A 20 -26.63 21.57 -25.54
CA ALA A 20 -25.18 21.59 -25.50
C ALA A 20 -24.69 20.56 -24.46
N PRO A 21 -23.64 19.77 -24.79
CA PRO A 21 -23.08 18.83 -23.81
C PRO A 21 -22.72 19.60 -22.54
N PRO A 22 -23.00 19.07 -21.35
CA PRO A 22 -22.62 19.73 -20.11
C PRO A 22 -21.12 20.02 -20.17
N LYS A 23 -20.74 21.27 -19.88
CA LYS A 23 -19.35 21.68 -19.71
C LYS A 23 -18.79 20.97 -18.47
N VAL A 24 -18.44 19.70 -18.60
CA VAL A 24 -17.54 19.01 -17.69
C VAL A 24 -16.19 19.66 -17.93
N ASN A 25 -15.63 20.30 -16.91
CA ASN A 25 -14.29 20.91 -16.78
C ASN A 25 -14.37 22.32 -16.19
N ALA A 26 -14.99 22.46 -15.02
CA ALA A 26 -14.58 23.55 -14.14
C ALA A 26 -13.17 23.18 -13.62
N PRO A 27 -12.15 24.06 -13.76
CA PRO A 27 -10.83 23.81 -13.19
C PRO A 27 -10.96 23.57 -11.69
N LEU A 28 -10.32 22.51 -11.18
CA LEU A 28 -10.29 22.22 -9.75
C LEU A 28 -9.60 23.40 -9.05
N ALA A 29 -10.32 24.17 -8.24
CA ALA A 29 -9.73 25.29 -7.51
C ALA A 29 -8.87 24.78 -6.33
N PRO A 30 -7.73 25.42 -6.01
CA PRO A 30 -7.01 25.12 -4.78
C PRO A 30 -7.94 25.32 -3.58
N ARG A 31 -8.09 24.30 -2.74
CA ARG A 31 -8.88 24.36 -1.51
C ARG A 31 -8.00 23.96 -0.32
N ALA A 32 -8.13 24.69 0.78
CA ALA A 32 -7.55 24.27 2.04
C ALA A 32 -8.31 23.06 2.60
N ALA A 33 -7.58 22.07 3.12
CA ALA A 33 -8.20 20.95 3.83
C ALA A 33 -8.99 21.46 5.05
N SER A 34 -10.20 20.96 5.23
CA SER A 34 -10.99 21.17 6.45
C SER A 34 -10.27 20.53 7.66
N ALA A 35 -10.67 20.92 8.88
CA ALA A 35 -10.08 20.35 10.10
C ALA A 35 -10.23 18.82 10.19
N THR A 36 -11.35 18.28 9.71
CA THR A 36 -11.60 16.83 9.65
C THR A 36 -10.68 16.15 8.64
N GLU A 37 -10.52 16.74 7.45
CA GLU A 37 -9.59 16.23 6.43
C GLU A 37 -8.15 16.30 6.90
N ALA A 38 -7.73 17.41 7.52
CA ALA A 38 -6.39 17.54 8.09
C ALA A 38 -6.09 16.46 9.14
N SER A 39 -7.06 16.16 10.00
CA SER A 39 -6.94 15.09 10.99
C SER A 39 -6.88 13.69 10.35
N ALA A 40 -7.64 13.46 9.28
CA ALA A 40 -7.59 12.20 8.52
C ALA A 40 -6.24 12.04 7.79
N ILE A 41 -5.77 13.10 7.15
CA ILE A 41 -4.45 13.16 6.50
C ILE A 41 -3.34 12.85 7.51
N ALA A 42 -3.38 13.43 8.71
CA ALA A 42 -2.38 13.17 9.73
C ALA A 42 -2.31 11.68 10.13
N ARG A 43 -3.46 10.99 10.19
CA ARG A 43 -3.52 9.54 10.45
C ARG A 43 -2.95 8.73 9.29
N VAL A 44 -3.31 9.10 8.05
CA VAL A 44 -2.78 8.46 6.83
C VAL A 44 -1.26 8.58 6.78
N GLU A 45 -0.73 9.78 7.01
CA GLU A 45 0.70 10.03 7.02
C GLU A 45 1.41 9.26 8.15
N ALA A 46 0.81 9.19 9.35
CA ALA A 46 1.37 8.45 10.47
C ALA A 46 1.46 6.94 10.16
N ALA A 47 0.39 6.38 9.59
CA ALA A 47 0.36 5.00 9.14
C ALA A 47 1.41 4.74 8.05
N GLY A 48 1.48 5.56 7.00
CA GLY A 48 2.47 5.39 5.92
C GLY A 48 3.92 5.46 6.41
N ARG A 49 4.21 6.36 7.35
CA ARG A 49 5.53 6.41 8.01
C ARG A 49 5.80 5.17 8.87
N ALA A 50 4.78 4.60 9.52
CA ALA A 50 4.93 3.36 10.27
C ALA A 50 5.21 2.17 9.36
N ILE A 51 4.52 2.08 8.22
CA ILE A 51 4.79 1.07 7.17
C ILE A 51 6.24 1.18 6.70
N TYR A 52 6.68 2.38 6.33
CA TYR A 52 8.06 2.61 5.90
C TYR A 52 9.09 2.20 6.95
N ARG A 53 8.88 2.55 8.23
CA ARG A 53 9.81 2.15 9.30
C ARG A 53 9.90 0.64 9.47
N GLN A 54 8.75 -0.06 9.44
CA GLN A 54 8.73 -1.52 9.56
C GLN A 54 9.39 -2.19 8.35
N ASP A 55 9.10 -1.73 7.13
CA ASP A 55 9.75 -2.24 5.92
C ASP A 55 11.28 -2.05 5.95
N GLN A 56 11.76 -0.87 6.34
CA GLN A 56 13.19 -0.61 6.52
C GLN A 56 13.83 -1.49 7.62
N ALA A 57 13.09 -1.80 8.69
CA ALA A 57 13.56 -2.73 9.71
C ALA A 57 13.69 -4.15 9.15
N ALA A 58 12.69 -4.63 8.38
CA ALA A 58 12.74 -5.93 7.72
C ALA A 58 13.92 -6.03 6.74
N GLN A 59 14.15 -5.01 5.90
CA GLN A 59 15.29 -4.99 4.98
C GLN A 59 16.63 -5.05 5.72
N ARG A 60 16.82 -4.23 6.76
CA ARG A 60 18.04 -4.27 7.60
C ARG A 60 18.25 -5.60 8.30
N ALA A 61 17.17 -6.28 8.71
CA ALA A 61 17.25 -7.60 9.30
C ALA A 61 17.68 -8.67 8.29
N ARG A 62 17.16 -8.60 7.05
CA ARG A 62 17.59 -9.46 5.94
C ARG A 62 19.07 -9.27 5.63
N ASP A 63 19.53 -8.02 5.54
CA ASP A 63 20.95 -7.71 5.31
C ASP A 63 21.84 -8.28 6.41
N ALA A 64 21.42 -8.15 7.68
CA ALA A 64 22.16 -8.68 8.82
C ALA A 64 22.25 -10.22 8.80
N LEU A 65 21.17 -10.91 8.43
CA LEU A 65 21.14 -12.37 8.28
C LEU A 65 21.98 -12.84 7.09
N ALA A 66 21.88 -12.14 5.95
CA ALA A 66 22.68 -12.41 4.76
C ALA A 66 24.19 -12.25 5.05
N ALA A 67 24.58 -11.24 5.82
CA ALA A 67 25.97 -11.03 6.25
C ALA A 67 26.52 -12.18 7.13
N GLN A 68 25.65 -12.98 7.74
CA GLN A 68 26.02 -14.19 8.49
C GLN A 68 25.98 -15.47 7.63
N GLY A 69 25.76 -15.35 6.31
CA GLY A 69 25.64 -16.49 5.41
C GLY A 69 24.29 -17.21 5.51
N ILE A 70 23.30 -16.62 6.18
CA ILE A 70 21.95 -17.18 6.29
C ILE A 70 21.14 -16.68 5.09
N ALA A 71 21.10 -17.50 4.04
CA ALA A 71 20.27 -17.24 2.87
C ALA A 71 18.80 -17.53 3.21
N ILE A 72 17.95 -16.52 3.08
CA ILE A 72 16.50 -16.65 3.25
C ILE A 72 15.91 -16.70 1.84
N PRO A 73 15.43 -17.87 1.37
CA PRO A 73 14.88 -17.97 0.03
C PRO A 73 13.59 -17.14 -0.11
N LEU A 74 13.55 -16.30 -1.15
CA LEU A 74 12.32 -15.74 -1.71
C LEU A 74 11.69 -16.84 -2.60
N PRO A 75 10.37 -17.10 -2.57
CA PRO A 75 9.29 -16.25 -2.05
C PRO A 75 8.82 -16.62 -0.63
N ASP A 76 9.38 -17.65 -0.01
CA ASP A 76 8.99 -18.18 1.32
C ASP A 76 9.56 -17.35 2.47
N VAL A 77 9.34 -16.04 2.40
CA VAL A 77 9.61 -15.14 3.50
C VAL A 77 8.65 -15.49 4.63
N GLY A 78 9.10 -16.39 5.48
CA GLY A 78 8.52 -16.66 6.77
C GLY A 78 8.19 -15.34 7.45
N GLY A 79 6.90 -15.10 7.71
CA GLY A 79 6.38 -13.77 7.97
C GLY A 79 7.13 -13.03 9.07
N TRP A 80 7.88 -12.00 8.69
CA TRP A 80 8.57 -11.18 9.67
C TRP A 80 7.58 -10.50 10.59
N ILE A 81 7.81 -10.62 11.89
CA ILE A 81 7.09 -9.86 12.90
C ILE A 81 8.05 -8.84 13.50
N ILE A 82 7.61 -7.59 13.56
CA ILE A 82 8.41 -6.47 14.02
C ILE A 82 7.83 -5.98 15.34
N THR A 83 8.66 -6.02 16.38
CA THR A 83 8.30 -5.65 17.73
C THR A 83 9.22 -4.52 18.21
N GLU A 84 8.63 -3.39 18.59
CA GLU A 84 9.38 -2.28 19.18
C GLU A 84 9.68 -2.59 20.65
N LEU A 85 10.94 -2.46 21.05
CA LEU A 85 11.44 -2.71 22.40
C LEU A 85 12.15 -1.45 22.93
N PRO A 86 12.29 -1.29 24.27
CA PRO A 86 13.05 -0.18 24.84
C PRO A 86 14.50 -0.08 24.33
N GLN A 87 15.11 -1.22 24.03
CA GLN A 87 16.49 -1.33 23.56
C GLN A 87 16.66 -1.31 22.03
N GLY A 88 15.59 -1.12 21.26
CA GLY A 88 15.62 -1.14 19.80
C GLY A 88 14.43 -1.89 19.19
N THR A 89 14.55 -2.29 17.93
CA THR A 89 13.48 -2.98 17.20
C THR A 89 13.88 -4.44 17.00
N ARG A 90 13.08 -5.38 17.51
CA ARG A 90 13.27 -6.81 17.23
C ARG A 90 12.50 -7.18 15.97
N VAL A 91 13.21 -7.77 15.01
CA VAL A 91 12.63 -8.36 13.80
C VAL A 91 12.77 -9.87 13.89
N SER A 92 11.66 -10.57 13.94
CA SER A 92 11.61 -12.02 14.15
C SER A 92 11.16 -12.70 12.87
N LEU A 93 11.97 -13.64 12.37
CA LEU A 93 11.64 -14.49 11.24
C LEU A 93 10.83 -15.70 11.74
N PHE A 94 9.61 -15.85 11.24
CA PHE A 94 8.74 -16.96 11.62
C PHE A 94 8.67 -18.03 10.53
N VAL A 95 8.78 -19.30 10.91
CA VAL A 95 8.57 -20.44 10.02
C VAL A 95 7.46 -21.33 10.58
N GLU A 96 6.71 -21.99 9.72
CA GLU A 96 5.79 -23.06 10.13
C GLU A 96 6.50 -24.41 10.06
N ASP A 97 6.24 -25.28 11.04
CA ASP A 97 6.61 -26.68 10.96
C ASP A 97 5.60 -27.50 10.13
N ALA A 98 5.80 -28.82 10.08
CA ALA A 98 4.92 -29.72 9.36
C ALA A 98 3.47 -29.75 9.90
N ASP A 99 3.26 -29.31 11.14
CA ASP A 99 1.96 -29.26 11.81
C ASP A 99 1.34 -27.85 11.74
N ALA A 100 1.89 -26.96 10.90
CA ALA A 100 1.48 -25.56 10.75
C ALA A 100 1.59 -24.75 12.06
N VAL A 101 2.51 -25.14 12.94
CA VAL A 101 2.82 -24.37 14.16
C VAL A 101 3.93 -23.39 13.84
N ALA A 102 3.70 -22.12 14.16
CA ALA A 102 4.64 -21.04 13.91
C ALA A 102 5.75 -21.00 14.98
N HIS A 103 7.02 -20.97 14.53
CA HIS A 103 8.22 -20.91 15.36
C HIS A 103 9.11 -19.75 14.94
N VAL A 104 9.88 -19.20 15.90
CA VAL A 104 10.88 -18.17 15.61
C VAL A 104 12.17 -18.83 15.12
N GLN A 105 12.46 -18.70 13.83
CA GLN A 105 13.68 -19.23 13.21
C GLN A 105 14.91 -18.35 13.50
N ALA A 106 14.71 -17.03 13.57
CA ALA A 106 15.76 -16.07 13.85
C ALA A 106 15.19 -14.80 14.47
N ASP A 107 15.96 -14.17 15.34
CA ASP A 107 15.76 -12.81 15.81
C ASP A 107 16.89 -11.91 15.33
N VAL A 108 16.53 -10.72 14.87
CA VAL A 108 17.48 -9.63 14.65
C VAL A 108 17.07 -8.45 15.53
N LEU A 109 17.91 -8.12 16.49
CA LEU A 109 17.77 -6.89 17.27
C LEU A 109 18.48 -5.76 16.55
N LEU A 110 17.71 -4.80 16.07
CA LEU A 110 18.21 -3.56 15.49
C LEU A 110 18.33 -2.52 16.61
N PRO A 111 19.55 -2.11 17.01
CA PRO A 111 19.70 -1.08 18.02
C PRO A 111 19.20 0.28 17.49
N PRO A 112 18.89 1.24 18.39
CA PRO A 112 18.54 2.59 18.00
C PRO A 112 19.62 3.21 17.09
N PRO A 113 19.27 4.20 16.24
CA PRO A 113 20.24 4.85 15.37
C PRO A 113 21.51 5.29 16.11
N GLY A 114 22.67 4.88 15.60
CA GLY A 114 23.98 5.20 16.19
C GLY A 114 24.37 4.40 17.44
N LYS A 115 23.60 3.38 17.84
CA LYS A 115 23.85 2.58 19.06
C LYS A 115 24.47 1.20 18.82
N GLY A 116 24.96 0.93 17.60
CA GLY A 116 25.71 -0.30 17.29
C GLY A 116 25.24 -0.98 16.01
N LEU A 117 25.78 -2.18 15.79
CA LEU A 117 25.40 -3.05 14.67
C LEU A 117 24.20 -3.94 15.04
N PRO A 118 23.42 -4.42 14.04
CA PRO A 118 22.40 -5.46 14.25
C PRO A 118 22.97 -6.67 14.98
N GLN A 119 22.19 -7.22 15.92
CA GLN A 119 22.51 -8.46 16.63
C GLN A 119 21.61 -9.57 16.13
N VAL A 120 22.19 -10.61 15.55
CA VAL A 120 21.45 -11.76 15.02
C VAL A 120 21.54 -12.92 16.00
N THR A 121 20.41 -13.56 16.27
CA THR A 121 20.30 -14.81 17.02
C THR A 121 19.54 -15.82 16.17
N THR A 122 20.21 -16.89 15.75
CA THR A 122 19.58 -18.01 15.05
C THR A 122 19.01 -19.01 16.04
N ALA A 123 17.86 -19.61 15.69
CA ALA A 123 17.15 -20.57 16.53
C ALA A 123 17.04 -20.13 18.01
N PRO A 124 16.49 -18.93 18.29
CA PRO A 124 16.39 -18.42 19.65
C PRO A 124 15.57 -19.37 20.52
N ALA A 125 16.00 -19.60 21.77
CA ALA A 125 15.33 -20.46 22.74
C ALA A 125 14.09 -19.80 23.35
N ARG A 126 13.13 -19.40 22.51
CA ARG A 126 11.86 -18.81 22.93
C ARG A 126 10.73 -19.20 21.99
N ALA A 127 9.53 -19.28 22.53
CA ALA A 127 8.31 -19.29 21.73
C ALA A 127 7.96 -17.86 21.29
N PRO A 128 7.14 -17.70 20.24
CA PRO A 128 6.43 -16.45 19.98
C PRO A 128 5.62 -16.02 21.20
N ASP A 129 5.60 -14.72 21.51
CA ASP A 129 4.62 -14.22 22.47
C ASP A 129 3.22 -14.14 21.86
N ALA A 130 2.21 -13.84 22.69
CA ALA A 130 0.81 -13.85 22.26
C ALA A 130 0.52 -12.81 21.15
N ALA A 131 1.19 -11.65 21.19
CA ALA A 131 1.02 -10.60 20.19
C ALA A 131 1.71 -11.00 18.89
N GLU A 132 2.93 -11.54 18.97
CA GLU A 132 3.65 -12.06 17.81
C GLU A 132 2.87 -13.18 17.11
N ALA A 133 2.32 -14.12 17.88
CA ALA A 133 1.50 -15.20 17.34
C ALA A 133 0.22 -14.67 16.68
N ALA A 134 -0.43 -13.66 17.24
CA ALA A 134 -1.62 -13.02 16.65
C ALA A 134 -1.28 -12.25 15.36
N MET A 135 -0.20 -11.48 15.34
CA MET A 135 0.27 -10.79 14.15
C MET A 135 0.64 -11.80 13.05
N TYR A 136 1.33 -12.89 13.39
CA TYR A 136 1.66 -13.94 12.44
C TYR A 136 0.41 -14.56 11.82
N ARG A 137 -0.58 -14.94 12.63
CA ARG A 137 -1.88 -15.43 12.12
C ARG A 137 -2.58 -14.37 11.27
N ALA A 138 -2.53 -13.09 11.66
CA ALA A 138 -3.15 -12.02 10.89
C ALA A 138 -2.53 -11.91 9.48
N ARG A 139 -1.21 -12.04 9.38
CA ARG A 139 -0.50 -12.12 8.11
C ARG A 139 -0.96 -13.31 7.28
N GLN A 140 -1.04 -14.51 7.87
CA GLN A 140 -1.49 -15.69 7.15
C GLN A 140 -2.93 -15.54 6.66
N THR A 141 -3.82 -14.99 7.49
CA THR A 141 -5.19 -14.65 7.11
C THR A 141 -5.21 -13.68 5.93
N ALA A 142 -4.39 -12.62 5.95
CA ALA A 142 -4.32 -11.67 4.83
C ALA A 142 -3.81 -12.32 3.54
N LEU A 143 -2.75 -13.12 3.61
CA LEU A 143 -2.18 -13.82 2.46
C LEU A 143 -3.16 -14.84 1.86
N ALA A 144 -3.88 -15.58 2.71
CA ALA A 144 -4.90 -16.54 2.27
C ALA A 144 -6.11 -15.87 1.59
N ASN A 145 -6.29 -14.56 1.76
CA ASN A 145 -7.38 -13.78 1.15
C ASN A 145 -6.85 -12.80 0.07
N ALA A 146 -5.59 -12.91 -0.33
CA ALA A 146 -5.01 -12.09 -1.37
C ALA A 146 -5.14 -12.80 -2.73
N ASP A 147 -6.28 -12.60 -3.40
CA ASP A 147 -6.60 -13.28 -4.67
C ASP A 147 -5.69 -12.86 -5.85
N GLU A 148 -5.06 -11.68 -5.79
CA GLU A 148 -4.32 -11.07 -6.90
C GLU A 148 -2.93 -10.62 -6.46
N LEU A 149 -2.05 -11.58 -6.22
CA LEU A 149 -0.62 -11.35 -6.02
C LEU A 149 0.07 -11.61 -7.36
N CYS A 150 0.62 -10.57 -8.00
CA CYS A 150 1.20 -10.58 -9.36
C CYS A 150 2.47 -11.45 -9.55
N GLY A 151 2.53 -12.63 -8.94
CA GLY A 151 3.63 -13.59 -9.01
C GLY A 151 4.94 -13.11 -8.37
N ALA A 152 4.97 -11.89 -7.80
CA ALA A 152 6.15 -11.29 -7.18
C ALA A 152 6.35 -11.74 -5.73
N ALA A 153 7.53 -11.47 -5.17
CA ALA A 153 7.70 -11.45 -3.71
C ALA A 153 6.88 -10.27 -3.13
N PHE A 154 6.29 -10.48 -1.96
CA PHE A 154 5.48 -9.45 -1.29
C PHE A 154 6.05 -9.11 0.08
N GLY A 155 6.16 -7.82 0.31
CA GLY A 155 6.41 -7.23 1.61
C GLY A 155 5.11 -7.22 2.39
N THR A 156 5.22 -7.50 3.69
CA THR A 156 4.09 -7.51 4.61
C THR A 156 4.43 -6.63 5.80
N VAL A 157 3.52 -5.71 6.15
CA VAL A 157 3.61 -4.88 7.34
C VAL A 157 2.34 -5.08 8.16
N ILE A 158 2.48 -5.14 9.48
CA ILE A 158 1.36 -5.37 10.39
C ILE A 158 1.35 -4.24 11.41
N LEU A 159 0.29 -3.45 11.40
CA LEU A 159 0.08 -2.35 12.32
C LEU A 159 -1.12 -2.61 13.24
N PRO A 160 -1.11 -2.07 14.47
CA PRO A 160 -2.32 -2.03 15.28
C PRO A 160 -3.43 -1.26 14.55
N GLY A 161 -4.59 -1.90 14.41
CA GLY A 161 -5.82 -1.35 13.84
C GLY A 161 -6.80 -0.86 14.93
N ALA A 162 -8.03 -0.58 14.51
CA ALA A 162 -9.11 -0.22 15.43
C ALA A 162 -9.56 -1.43 16.27
N GLU A 163 -10.12 -1.21 17.47
CA GLU A 163 -10.68 -2.30 18.30
C GLU A 163 -9.72 -3.48 18.56
N GLN A 164 -8.41 -3.19 18.71
CA GLN A 164 -7.35 -4.20 18.90
C GLN A 164 -7.15 -5.15 17.72
N ARG A 165 -7.72 -4.83 16.56
CA ARG A 165 -7.50 -5.57 15.30
C ARG A 165 -6.13 -5.30 14.71
N TRP A 166 -5.80 -6.00 13.64
CA TRP A 166 -4.56 -5.86 12.90
C TRP A 166 -4.83 -5.32 11.50
N ASP A 167 -4.19 -4.21 11.16
CA ASP A 167 -4.09 -3.73 9.79
C ASP A 167 -2.87 -4.38 9.12
N VAL A 168 -3.12 -5.30 8.20
CA VAL A 168 -2.07 -5.99 7.43
C VAL A 168 -1.98 -5.35 6.04
N TYR A 169 -0.80 -4.84 5.70
CA TYR A 169 -0.50 -4.25 4.41
C TYR A 169 0.33 -5.21 3.58
N LEU A 170 -0.09 -5.46 2.34
CA LEU A 170 0.67 -6.24 1.35
C LEU A 170 1.06 -5.34 0.18
N PHE A 171 2.30 -5.44 -0.25
CA PHE A 171 2.83 -4.70 -1.40
C PHE A 171 3.96 -5.47 -2.09
N PRO A 172 4.19 -5.26 -3.40
CA PRO A 172 5.22 -6.00 -4.11
C PRO A 172 6.58 -5.50 -3.65
N GLU A 173 7.48 -6.44 -3.37
CA GLU A 173 8.89 -6.11 -3.24
C GLU A 173 9.51 -5.99 -4.63
N SER A 174 10.37 -4.99 -4.79
CA SER A 174 11.17 -4.83 -6.00
C SER A 174 12.60 -5.28 -5.70
N ASP A 175 13.00 -6.39 -6.30
CA ASP A 175 14.39 -6.86 -6.37
C ASP A 175 15.17 -6.17 -7.50
N ARG A 176 14.45 -5.47 -8.39
CA ARG A 176 14.99 -4.82 -9.57
C ARG A 176 15.34 -3.37 -9.26
N ALA A 177 16.64 -3.10 -9.25
CA ALA A 177 17.15 -1.74 -9.33
C ALA A 177 16.43 -1.01 -10.49
N LYS A 178 15.81 0.13 -10.17
CA LYS A 178 15.09 1.01 -11.10
C LYS A 178 13.66 0.57 -11.50
N VAL A 179 12.97 -0.21 -10.69
CA VAL A 179 11.52 -0.45 -10.89
C VAL A 179 10.76 -0.08 -9.62
N ILE A 180 9.73 0.74 -9.79
CA ILE A 180 8.80 1.14 -8.75
C ILE A 180 7.52 0.33 -8.90
N PRO A 181 7.20 -0.58 -7.96
CA PRO A 181 5.93 -1.27 -7.94
C PRO A 181 4.85 -0.31 -7.44
N LEU A 182 3.87 -0.02 -8.31
CA LEU A 182 2.70 0.81 -8.00
C LEU A 182 1.46 -0.02 -7.64
N GLY A 183 1.54 -1.34 -7.79
CA GLY A 183 0.47 -2.26 -7.44
C GLY A 183 0.85 -3.72 -7.66
N PRO A 184 0.13 -4.64 -7.00
CA PRO A 184 -1.05 -4.41 -6.17
C PRO A 184 -0.68 -3.92 -4.77
N LEU A 185 -1.44 -2.98 -4.23
CA LEU A 185 -1.25 -2.42 -2.88
C LEU A 185 -2.52 -2.70 -2.08
N LEU A 186 -2.42 -3.56 -1.07
CA LEU A 186 -3.59 -4.11 -0.38
C LEU A 186 -3.51 -3.82 1.13
N ARG A 187 -4.67 -3.63 1.75
CA ARG A 187 -4.86 -3.59 3.20
C ARG A 187 -5.93 -4.59 3.60
N PHE A 188 -5.70 -5.29 4.71
CA PHE A 188 -6.65 -6.18 5.35
C PHE A 188 -6.83 -5.75 6.81
N ASP A 189 -8.07 -5.62 7.26
CA ASP A 189 -8.43 -5.52 8.67
C ASP A 189 -8.73 -6.93 9.19
N VAL A 190 -7.96 -7.40 10.16
CA VAL A 190 -8.02 -8.77 10.68
C VAL A 190 -8.31 -8.74 12.17
N SER A 191 -9.12 -9.68 12.66
CA SER A 191 -9.48 -9.79 14.08
C SER A 191 -8.27 -9.79 15.03
N ALA A 192 -8.49 -9.38 16.28
CA ALA A 192 -7.42 -9.25 17.29
C ALA A 192 -6.60 -10.54 17.52
N ASP A 193 -7.21 -11.71 17.35
CA ASP A 193 -6.54 -13.01 17.44
C ASP A 193 -5.81 -13.42 16.14
N GLY A 194 -5.98 -12.65 15.07
CA GLY A 194 -5.37 -12.85 13.76
C GLY A 194 -6.07 -13.88 12.86
N THR A 195 -7.22 -14.42 13.25
CA THR A 195 -7.79 -15.62 12.58
C THR A 195 -8.89 -15.31 11.56
N ARG A 196 -9.47 -14.11 11.59
CA ARG A 196 -10.65 -13.77 10.78
C ARG A 196 -10.48 -12.46 10.05
N LEU A 197 -10.64 -12.50 8.73
CA LEU A 197 -10.76 -11.31 7.92
C LEU A 197 -12.02 -10.54 8.29
N VAL A 198 -11.88 -9.24 8.57
CA VAL A 198 -13.00 -8.35 8.83
C VAL A 198 -13.36 -7.55 7.57
N SER A 199 -12.35 -6.98 6.91
CA SER A 199 -12.52 -6.31 5.62
C SER A 199 -11.20 -6.27 4.85
N SER A 200 -11.27 -6.10 3.55
CA SER A 200 -10.11 -5.85 2.69
C SER A 200 -10.34 -4.61 1.83
N GLU A 201 -9.24 -3.93 1.52
CA GLU A 201 -9.22 -2.75 0.67
C GLU A 201 -8.04 -2.85 -0.30
N ALA A 202 -8.33 -2.75 -1.59
CA ALA A 202 -7.29 -2.66 -2.61
C ALA A 202 -7.07 -1.20 -2.99
N TYR A 203 -5.92 -0.65 -2.63
CA TYR A 203 -5.52 0.69 -3.04
C TYR A 203 -5.04 0.71 -4.50
N SER A 204 -4.47 -0.40 -4.96
CA SER A 204 -4.17 -0.70 -6.36
C SER A 204 -4.40 -2.18 -6.58
N LYS A 205 -5.19 -2.56 -7.59
CA LYS A 205 -5.39 -3.97 -7.96
C LYS A 205 -4.46 -4.40 -9.08
N ASP A 206 -4.16 -3.46 -9.97
CA ASP A 206 -3.41 -3.77 -11.17
C ASP A 206 -1.93 -4.03 -10.86
N CYS A 207 -1.34 -4.98 -11.57
CA CYS A 207 0.09 -5.29 -11.57
C CYS A 207 0.89 -4.20 -12.30
N ILE A 208 0.82 -2.96 -11.80
CA ILE A 208 1.47 -1.82 -12.43
C ILE A 208 2.84 -1.63 -11.79
N SER A 209 3.85 -1.62 -12.64
CA SER A 209 5.19 -1.19 -12.29
C SER A 209 5.64 -0.11 -13.25
N MET A 210 6.47 0.80 -12.78
CA MET A 210 7.06 1.84 -13.60
C MET A 210 8.57 1.74 -13.55
N ALA A 211 9.21 2.00 -14.68
CA ALA A 211 10.64 2.22 -14.70
C ALA A 211 10.96 3.48 -13.89
N ASP A 212 11.89 3.37 -12.96
CA ASP A 212 12.52 4.50 -12.31
C ASP A 212 13.50 5.16 -13.30
N ASN A 213 12.94 5.79 -14.33
CA ASN A 213 13.65 6.77 -15.13
C ASN A 213 13.75 8.08 -14.34
N ASP A 214 14.58 9.03 -14.77
CA ASP A 214 14.82 10.31 -14.08
C ASP A 214 13.59 11.23 -13.98
N ALA A 215 12.36 10.72 -14.16
CA ALA A 215 11.14 11.47 -13.96
C ALA A 215 11.09 12.07 -12.54
N GLU A 216 10.92 13.38 -12.47
CA GLU A 216 10.86 14.18 -11.24
C GLU A 216 9.49 14.14 -10.54
N LEU A 217 8.47 13.59 -11.22
CA LEU A 217 7.09 13.55 -10.72
C LEU A 217 6.37 12.29 -11.21
N TYR A 218 5.66 11.63 -10.30
CA TYR A 218 4.77 10.52 -10.63
C TYR A 218 3.33 10.97 -10.57
N VAL A 219 2.56 10.66 -11.62
CA VAL A 219 1.12 10.94 -11.64
C VAL A 219 0.38 9.61 -11.57
N ARG A 220 -0.41 9.43 -10.50
CA ARG A 220 -1.26 8.26 -10.33
C ARG A 220 -2.71 8.72 -10.33
N LEU A 221 -3.44 8.24 -11.34
CA LEU A 221 -4.89 8.40 -11.42
C LEU A 221 -5.50 7.20 -10.73
N GLU A 222 -6.18 7.46 -9.62
CA GLU A 222 -6.78 6.40 -8.83
C GLU A 222 -8.27 6.34 -9.10
N ASN A 223 -8.70 5.33 -9.84
CA ASN A 223 -10.12 5.03 -10.00
C ASN A 223 -10.60 4.17 -8.80
N ARG A 224 -10.47 4.71 -7.59
CA ARG A 224 -10.88 4.02 -6.36
C ARG A 224 -12.33 4.30 -6.05
N THR A 225 -13.08 3.24 -5.77
CA THR A 225 -14.50 3.33 -5.39
C THR A 225 -14.70 3.85 -3.97
N GLN A 226 -13.64 3.86 -3.13
CA GLN A 226 -13.69 4.22 -1.72
C GLN A 226 -12.59 5.24 -1.39
N GLY A 227 -12.97 6.30 -0.67
CA GLY A 227 -12.06 7.32 -0.13
C GLY A 227 -11.73 8.47 -1.09
N GLU A 228 -11.88 9.71 -0.61
CA GLU A 228 -11.52 10.95 -1.33
C GLU A 228 -10.11 11.44 -1.00
N LEU A 229 -9.40 10.74 -0.11
CA LEU A 229 -8.08 11.12 0.39
C LEU A 229 -7.02 10.12 -0.09
N PRO A 230 -5.75 10.55 -0.19
CA PRO A 230 -4.61 9.63 -0.31
C PRO A 230 -4.60 8.62 0.84
N VAL A 231 -3.90 7.50 0.64
CA VAL A 231 -3.85 6.38 1.61
C VAL A 231 -2.44 6.13 2.13
N PRO A 232 -2.28 5.32 3.20
CA PRO A 232 -0.97 5.10 3.82
C PRO A 232 0.09 4.60 2.83
N MET A 233 -0.32 3.83 1.82
CA MET A 233 0.59 3.30 0.81
C MET A 233 1.16 4.37 -0.13
N ASP A 234 0.46 5.48 -0.37
CA ASP A 234 1.01 6.60 -1.15
C ASP A 234 2.15 7.29 -0.40
N VAL A 235 1.97 7.44 0.92
CA VAL A 235 2.99 7.99 1.83
C VAL A 235 4.18 7.04 1.90
N PHE A 236 3.95 5.73 2.05
CA PHE A 236 5.00 4.71 2.01
C PHE A 236 5.81 4.78 0.71
N LEU A 237 5.14 4.79 -0.45
CA LEU A 237 5.82 4.88 -1.75
C LEU A 237 6.65 6.16 -1.87
N SER A 238 6.16 7.31 -1.39
CA SER A 238 6.92 8.57 -1.43
C SER A 238 8.18 8.57 -0.54
N LEU A 239 8.25 7.67 0.44
CA LEU A 239 9.40 7.50 1.34
C LEU A 239 10.37 6.45 0.79
N SER A 240 9.85 5.35 0.24
CA SER A 240 10.65 4.29 -0.38
C SER A 240 11.28 4.74 -1.70
N TYR A 241 10.58 5.60 -2.44
CA TYR A 241 11.02 6.20 -3.69
C TYR A 241 10.86 7.72 -3.54
N PRO A 242 11.94 8.46 -3.20
CA PRO A 242 11.89 9.85 -2.76
C PRO A 242 11.62 10.82 -3.92
N LYS A 243 10.48 10.63 -4.59
CA LYS A 243 9.97 11.46 -5.67
C LYS A 243 8.56 11.91 -5.32
N PRO A 244 8.19 13.15 -5.69
CA PRO A 244 6.83 13.62 -5.58
C PRO A 244 5.83 12.70 -6.31
N ILE A 245 4.71 12.41 -5.66
CA ILE A 245 3.58 11.68 -6.23
C ILE A 245 2.37 12.62 -6.27
N MET A 246 1.88 12.91 -7.46
CA MET A 246 0.62 13.61 -7.66
C MET A 246 -0.52 12.59 -7.83
N LEU A 247 -1.56 12.76 -7.02
CA LEU A 247 -2.71 11.87 -6.98
C LEU A 247 -3.97 12.64 -7.34
N ALA A 248 -4.83 12.05 -8.18
CA ALA A 248 -6.19 12.53 -8.40
C ALA A 248 -7.18 11.59 -7.75
N THR A 249 -7.86 12.04 -6.68
CA THR A 249 -8.90 11.28 -5.97
C THR A 249 -9.96 12.22 -5.38
N GLY A 250 -11.22 11.79 -5.30
CA GLY A 250 -12.32 12.59 -4.76
C GLY A 250 -12.58 13.91 -5.50
N GLY A 251 -12.20 14.01 -6.77
CA GLY A 251 -12.24 15.27 -7.51
C GLY A 251 -11.21 16.29 -7.04
N HIS A 252 -10.16 15.86 -6.34
CA HIS A 252 -9.09 16.71 -5.82
C HIS A 252 -7.73 16.22 -6.31
N LEU A 253 -6.79 17.17 -6.44
CA LEU A 253 -5.38 16.88 -6.67
C LEU A 253 -4.63 16.95 -5.34
N TRP A 254 -3.82 15.94 -5.08
CA TRP A 254 -2.96 15.85 -3.91
C TRP A 254 -1.52 15.70 -4.34
N LEU A 255 -0.63 16.31 -3.57
CA LEU A 255 0.81 16.09 -3.67
C LEU A 255 1.26 15.31 -2.44
N VAL A 256 1.88 14.15 -2.67
CA VAL A 256 2.53 13.34 -1.64
C VAL A 256 4.03 13.41 -1.86
N GLU A 257 4.76 13.95 -0.89
CA GLU A 257 6.20 14.19 -1.01
C GLU A 257 6.83 14.06 0.38
N ASN A 258 7.94 13.31 0.48
CA ASN A 258 8.66 13.11 1.74
C ASN A 258 7.76 12.66 2.89
N GLY A 259 6.79 11.78 2.59
CA GLY A 259 5.81 11.29 3.54
C GLY A 259 4.81 12.33 4.05
N ARG A 260 4.59 13.42 3.30
CA ARG A 260 3.61 14.48 3.60
C ARG A 260 2.58 14.61 2.50
N ILE A 261 1.33 14.80 2.87
CA ILE A 261 0.21 15.03 1.94
C ILE A 261 -0.17 16.50 1.97
N LYS A 262 -0.29 17.12 0.79
CA LYS A 262 -0.74 18.50 0.63
C LYS A 262 -1.84 18.55 -0.45
N PRO A 263 -2.94 19.30 -0.25
CA PRO A 263 -3.82 19.62 -1.35
C PRO A 263 -3.03 20.43 -2.39
N LYS A 264 -3.14 20.05 -3.66
CA LYS A 264 -2.54 20.78 -4.77
C LYS A 264 -3.67 21.52 -5.51
N GLY A 265 -3.52 22.83 -5.60
CA GLY A 265 -4.27 23.60 -6.60
C GLY A 265 -3.84 23.21 -8.02
N PRO A 266 -4.56 23.68 -9.04
CA PRO A 266 -4.10 23.55 -10.42
C PRO A 266 -2.78 24.31 -10.61
#